data_AF-A0A652ZTW4-F1
#
_entry.id   AF-A0A652ZTW4-F1
#
_cell.length_a   1.000
_cell.length_b   1.000
_cell.length_c   1.000
_cell.angle_alpha   90.00
_cell.angle_beta   90.00
_cell.angle_gamma   90.00
#
_symmetry.space_group_name_H-M   'P 1'
#
loop_
_entity.id
_entity.type
_entity.pdbx_description
1 polymer ?
#
loop_
_entity_poly.entity_id
_entity_poly.type
_entity_poly.pdbx_seq_one_letter_code
_entity_poly.pdbx_strand_id
1 'polypeptide(L)'
;MKFRDLLRLFGHRVWFDFEMLRLASGEAAESVHTEVYRWRRTGRLIELRRGLFVLAEPWRKQIIQGAELADPIYSPSYLSGRWALRYWKLLPPMPGLEYSSVSARPARTFTNSFGTYSYATLPRDLLFGTTIFPGAEIFDGATCSSGVEAFADPAKALQAGTDKRFLQDSIRRASLPRIALAEKALLDLCFIEGGEWDTARLAGLGLASPFKDLEPATPIPGPGILTARPGIDPEKLGAMAERSGRPRLIRAAKAFSKLAAGRGSRGAQDAEAPRLSWRREEP
;
A
#
# COMPACT_ATOMS: atom_id res chain seq x y z
N MET A 1 -27.55 16.83 13.07
CA MET A 1 -27.98 15.53 12.53
C MET A 1 -27.79 14.47 13.62
N LYS A 2 -28.71 13.51 13.82
CA LYS A 2 -28.49 12.51 14.88
C LYS A 2 -27.43 11.48 14.45
N PHE A 3 -26.73 10.90 15.43
CA PHE A 3 -25.70 9.87 15.14
C PHE A 3 -26.25 8.68 14.34
N ARG A 4 -27.51 8.30 14.56
CA ARG A 4 -28.18 7.24 13.80
C ARG A 4 -28.25 7.56 12.30
N ASP A 5 -28.42 8.83 11.94
CA ASP A 5 -28.49 9.27 10.56
C ASP A 5 -27.10 9.19 9.91
N LEU A 6 -26.05 9.57 10.65
CA LEU A 6 -24.65 9.35 10.24
C LEU A 6 -24.38 7.87 9.95
N LEU A 7 -24.84 6.94 10.79
CA LEU A 7 -24.66 5.49 10.55
C LEU A 7 -25.38 5.00 9.29
N ARG A 8 -26.55 5.57 8.97
CA ARG A 8 -27.28 5.23 7.76
C ARG A 8 -26.54 5.70 6.51
N LEU A 9 -25.98 6.91 6.56
CA LEU A 9 -25.33 7.57 5.43
C LEU A 9 -23.89 7.09 5.20
N PHE A 10 -23.13 6.92 6.28
CA PHE A 10 -21.68 6.68 6.24
C PHE A 10 -21.27 5.30 6.75
N GLY A 11 -22.19 4.48 7.28
CA GLY A 11 -21.86 3.17 7.85
C GLY A 11 -21.14 2.20 6.92
N HIS A 12 -21.31 2.36 5.61
CA HIS A 12 -20.67 1.53 4.57
C HIS A 12 -19.42 2.16 3.95
N ARG A 13 -19.09 3.40 4.32
CA ARG A 13 -17.89 4.10 3.83
C ARG A 13 -16.73 3.82 4.77
N VAL A 14 -15.53 3.72 4.20
CA VAL A 14 -14.28 3.56 4.97
C VAL A 14 -13.96 4.84 5.73
N TRP A 15 -14.13 5.98 5.08
CA TRP A 15 -13.86 7.32 5.62
C TRP A 15 -14.88 8.33 5.08
N PHE A 16 -14.94 9.48 5.72
CA PHE A 16 -15.66 10.65 5.23
C PHE A 16 -15.01 11.93 5.77
N ASP A 17 -15.13 13.02 5.01
CA ASP A 17 -14.66 14.32 5.46
C ASP A 17 -15.80 15.17 6.05
N PHE A 18 -15.42 16.30 6.62
CA PHE A 18 -16.35 17.25 7.21
C PHE A 18 -17.35 17.83 6.20
N GLU A 19 -16.94 18.08 4.96
CA GLU A 19 -17.83 18.65 3.95
C GLU A 19 -18.89 17.66 3.50
N MET A 20 -18.55 16.38 3.33
CA MET A 20 -19.53 15.32 3.08
C MET A 20 -20.59 15.26 4.19
N LEU A 21 -20.15 15.39 5.45
CA LEU A 21 -21.04 15.38 6.60
C LEU A 21 -21.95 16.63 6.61
N ARG A 22 -21.38 17.80 6.34
CA ARG A 22 -22.11 19.07 6.27
C ARG A 22 -23.17 19.04 5.18
N LEU A 23 -22.80 18.61 3.98
CA LEU A 23 -23.72 18.48 2.84
C LEU A 23 -24.83 17.47 3.11
N ALA A 24 -24.51 16.32 3.72
CA ALA A 24 -25.50 15.28 3.98
C ALA A 24 -26.46 15.62 5.13
N SER A 25 -26.01 16.44 6.10
CA SER A 25 -26.86 16.89 7.21
C SER A 25 -27.80 18.03 6.82
N GLY A 26 -27.41 18.89 5.88
CA GLY A 26 -28.15 20.11 5.53
C GLY A 26 -28.13 21.18 6.64
N GLU A 27 -27.24 21.05 7.63
CA GLU A 27 -27.17 21.93 8.79
C GLU A 27 -26.06 22.98 8.67
N ALA A 28 -26.14 24.00 9.53
CA ALA A 28 -25.08 25.00 9.70
C ALA A 28 -23.77 24.34 10.16
N ALA A 29 -22.62 24.87 9.72
CA ALA A 29 -21.32 24.27 9.97
C ALA A 29 -21.00 24.13 11.47
N GLU A 30 -21.43 25.12 12.27
CA GLU A 30 -21.25 25.19 13.72
C GLU A 30 -21.97 24.05 14.44
N SER A 31 -23.19 23.72 14.00
CA SER A 31 -23.95 22.57 14.50
C SER A 31 -23.21 21.27 14.22
N VAL A 32 -22.75 21.08 12.98
CA VAL A 32 -22.00 19.88 12.57
C VAL A 32 -20.69 19.76 13.34
N HIS A 33 -19.97 20.86 13.57
CA HIS A 33 -18.76 20.88 14.39
C HIS A 33 -19.03 20.41 15.82
N THR A 34 -20.11 20.90 16.42
CA THR A 34 -20.51 20.53 17.79
C THR A 34 -20.83 19.05 17.88
N GLU A 35 -21.51 18.48 16.89
CA GLU A 35 -21.84 17.06 16.83
C GLU A 35 -20.61 16.18 16.64
N VAL A 36 -19.74 16.52 15.67
CA VAL A 36 -18.47 15.81 15.44
C VAL A 36 -17.61 15.82 16.70
N TYR A 37 -17.52 16.96 17.39
CA TYR A 37 -16.79 17.06 18.64
C TYR A 37 -17.36 16.11 19.71
N ARG A 38 -18.69 16.08 19.88
CA ARG A 38 -19.36 15.16 20.82
C ARG A 38 -19.11 13.69 20.45
N TRP A 39 -19.20 13.32 19.18
CA TRP A 39 -18.99 11.94 18.73
C TRP A 39 -17.54 11.49 18.88
N ARG A 40 -16.57 12.38 18.65
CA ARG A 40 -15.16 12.11 18.94
C ARG A 40 -14.90 11.93 20.42
N ARG A 41 -15.43 12.83 21.26
CA ARG A 41 -15.29 12.75 22.73
C ARG A 41 -15.87 11.48 23.33
N THR A 42 -16.92 10.94 22.70
CA THR A 42 -17.57 9.68 23.11
C THR A 42 -16.98 8.43 22.43
N GLY A 43 -15.88 8.57 21.69
CA GLY A 43 -15.19 7.45 21.05
C GLY A 43 -15.92 6.85 19.84
N ARG A 44 -16.96 7.51 19.32
CA ARG A 44 -17.75 7.04 18.17
C ARG A 44 -17.09 7.33 16.83
N LEU A 45 -16.26 8.38 16.79
CA LEU A 45 -15.49 8.79 15.62
C LEU A 45 -14.01 8.85 15.94
N ILE A 46 -13.22 8.36 15.00
CA ILE A 46 -11.77 8.48 15.01
C ILE A 46 -11.39 9.52 13.95
N GLU A 47 -10.58 10.51 14.34
CA GLU A 47 -10.02 11.49 13.41
C GLU A 47 -8.70 10.95 12.82
N LEU A 48 -8.61 10.89 11.49
CA LEU A 48 -7.40 10.47 10.78
C LEU A 48 -6.42 11.63 10.60
N ARG A 49 -6.97 12.80 10.29
CA ARG A 49 -6.35 14.13 10.27
C ARG A 49 -7.46 15.17 10.39
N ARG A 50 -7.11 16.45 10.56
CA ARG A 50 -8.09 17.54 10.66
C ARG A 50 -9.15 17.45 9.56
N GLY A 51 -10.40 17.26 9.98
CA GLY A 51 -11.57 17.23 9.10
C GLY A 51 -11.79 15.93 8.31
N LEU A 52 -11.05 14.85 8.63
CA LEU A 52 -11.19 13.53 8.00
C LEU A 52 -11.41 12.48 9.08
N PHE A 53 -12.48 11.70 8.96
CA PHE A 53 -12.96 10.83 10.02
C PHE A 53 -13.29 9.43 9.51
N VAL A 54 -13.26 8.48 10.45
CA VAL A 54 -13.81 7.14 10.28
C VAL A 54 -14.71 6.80 11.46
N LEU A 55 -15.67 5.90 11.23
CA LEU A 55 -16.45 5.30 12.29
C LEU A 55 -15.57 4.37 13.14
N ALA A 56 -15.65 4.51 14.45
CA ALA A 56 -15.03 3.57 15.38
C ALA A 56 -15.80 2.24 15.42
N GLU A 57 -15.18 1.20 15.98
CA GLU A 57 -15.91 -0.01 16.37
C GLU A 57 -16.84 0.27 17.54
N PRO A 58 -18.03 -0.36 17.62
CA PRO A 58 -18.58 -1.37 16.70
C PRO A 58 -19.46 -0.78 15.57
N TRP A 59 -19.40 0.53 15.34
CA TRP A 59 -20.34 1.24 14.47
C TRP A 59 -20.01 1.17 12.98
N ARG A 60 -18.75 0.88 12.62
CA ARG A 60 -18.33 0.65 11.24
C ARG A 60 -18.84 -0.70 10.72
N LYS A 61 -19.29 -0.74 9.45
CA LYS A 61 -19.72 -2.00 8.80
C LYS A 61 -18.64 -2.64 7.93
N GLN A 62 -17.47 -2.02 7.85
CA GLN A 62 -16.35 -2.47 7.03
C GLN A 62 -15.09 -2.57 7.89
N ILE A 63 -14.29 -3.60 7.63
CA ILE A 63 -12.93 -3.70 8.19
C ILE A 63 -12.06 -2.71 7.43
N ILE A 64 -11.41 -1.81 8.16
CA ILE A 64 -10.52 -0.80 7.58
C ILE A 64 -9.10 -1.33 7.63
N GLN A 65 -8.48 -1.46 6.46
CA GLN A 65 -7.04 -1.68 6.34
C GLN A 65 -6.34 -0.33 6.31
N GLY A 66 -5.30 -0.12 7.13
CA GLY A 66 -4.65 1.20 7.20
C GLY A 66 -4.14 1.69 5.85
N ALA A 67 -3.71 0.80 4.95
CA ALA A 67 -3.31 1.15 3.59
C ALA A 67 -4.41 1.88 2.80
N GLU A 68 -5.69 1.52 3.00
CA GLU A 68 -6.83 2.17 2.33
C GLU A 68 -6.98 3.64 2.71
N LEU A 69 -6.44 4.06 3.86
CA LEU A 69 -6.53 5.42 4.36
C LEU A 69 -5.42 6.33 3.80
N ALA A 70 -4.39 5.77 3.16
CA ALA A 70 -3.21 6.52 2.73
C ALA A 70 -3.56 7.62 1.71
N ASP A 71 -4.33 7.32 0.67
CA ASP A 71 -4.73 8.35 -0.29
C ASP A 71 -5.72 9.38 0.29
N PRO A 72 -6.81 8.98 0.98
CA PRO A 72 -7.73 9.92 1.62
C PRO A 72 -7.08 10.91 2.60
N ILE A 73 -6.09 10.44 3.37
CA ILE A 73 -5.36 11.29 4.33
C ILE A 73 -4.59 12.39 3.59
N TYR A 74 -4.00 12.14 2.42
CA TYR A 74 -3.22 13.16 1.71
C TYR A 74 -3.28 13.06 0.18
N SER A 75 -4.48 13.22 -0.35
CA SER A 75 -4.74 13.16 -1.80
C SER A 75 -4.20 14.41 -2.54
N PRO A 76 -3.80 14.29 -3.83
CA PRO A 76 -3.61 13.05 -4.58
C PRO A 76 -2.27 12.39 -4.20
N SER A 77 -2.31 11.10 -3.88
CA SER A 77 -1.14 10.29 -3.57
C SER A 77 -1.29 8.85 -4.05
N TYR A 78 -0.25 8.06 -3.88
CA TYR A 78 -0.29 6.61 -4.02
C TYR A 78 0.75 5.96 -3.11
N LEU A 79 0.48 4.72 -2.69
CA LEU A 79 1.38 3.91 -1.86
C LEU A 79 2.63 3.54 -2.66
N SER A 80 3.82 3.80 -2.13
CA SER A 80 5.10 3.58 -2.83
C SER A 80 6.28 3.33 -1.87
N GLY A 81 7.50 3.28 -2.43
CA GLY A 81 8.74 3.13 -1.67
C GLY A 81 8.79 1.82 -0.89
N ARG A 82 9.30 1.89 0.35
CA ARG A 82 9.51 0.71 1.20
C ARG A 82 8.23 -0.06 1.48
N TRP A 83 7.12 0.63 1.72
CA TRP A 83 5.84 -0.04 1.98
C TRP A 83 5.37 -0.84 0.76
N ALA A 84 5.37 -0.24 -0.43
CA ALA A 84 4.97 -0.95 -1.64
C ALA A 84 5.93 -2.11 -1.97
N LEU A 85 7.24 -1.95 -1.79
CA LEU A 85 8.19 -3.04 -1.97
C LEU A 85 7.94 -4.21 -1.00
N ARG A 86 7.56 -3.94 0.25
CA ARG A 86 7.12 -4.98 1.19
C ARG A 86 5.83 -5.64 0.74
N TYR A 87 4.85 -4.84 0.29
CA TYR A 87 3.61 -5.37 -0.26
C TYR A 87 3.88 -6.37 -1.39
N TRP A 88 4.81 -6.06 -2.28
CA TRP A 88 5.30 -6.95 -3.34
C TRP A 88 6.25 -8.07 -2.88
N LYS A 89 6.42 -8.27 -1.57
CA LYS A 89 7.31 -9.25 -0.93
C LYS A 89 8.79 -9.12 -1.33
N LEU A 90 9.20 -7.94 -1.78
CA LEU A 90 10.58 -7.64 -2.17
C LEU A 90 11.44 -7.17 -1.01
N LEU A 91 10.83 -6.63 0.06
CA LEU A 91 11.53 -6.30 1.30
C LEU A 91 10.94 -7.11 2.47
N PRO A 92 11.73 -7.38 3.52
CA PRO A 92 11.23 -8.02 4.72
C PRO A 92 10.05 -7.26 5.33
N PRO A 93 9.05 -7.97 5.88
CA PRO A 93 8.00 -7.33 6.65
C PRO A 93 8.61 -6.52 7.78
N MET A 94 7.98 -5.41 8.14
CA MET A 94 8.43 -4.55 9.22
C MET A 94 7.37 -4.54 10.31
N PRO A 95 7.74 -4.71 11.59
CA PRO A 95 6.80 -4.57 12.67
C PRO A 95 6.24 -3.14 12.69
N GLY A 96 4.92 -3.02 12.83
CA GLY A 96 4.24 -1.73 12.98
C GLY A 96 3.38 -1.31 11.78
N LEU A 97 2.56 -0.29 12.02
CA LEU A 97 1.61 0.26 11.06
C LEU A 97 2.21 1.52 10.41
N GLU A 98 3.18 1.33 9.51
CA GLU A 98 3.81 2.43 8.78
C GLU A 98 3.51 2.35 7.28
N TYR A 99 2.97 3.42 6.72
CA TYR A 99 2.57 3.49 5.31
C TYR A 99 3.36 4.58 4.60
N SER A 100 4.14 4.19 3.59
CA SER A 100 4.89 5.12 2.75
C SER A 100 4.12 5.40 1.46
N SER A 101 3.95 6.68 1.16
CA SER A 101 3.26 7.17 -0.03
C SER A 101 4.04 8.31 -0.68
N VAL A 102 3.65 8.65 -1.91
CA VAL A 102 4.23 9.76 -2.66
C VAL A 102 3.16 10.67 -3.22
N SER A 103 3.47 11.96 -3.36
CA SER A 103 2.55 12.98 -3.88
C SER A 103 3.33 14.09 -4.61
N ALA A 104 2.65 14.86 -5.45
CA ALA A 104 3.18 16.13 -5.97
C ALA A 104 3.18 17.25 -4.91
N ARG A 105 2.52 17.03 -3.77
CA ARG A 105 2.42 18.01 -2.68
C ARG A 105 3.68 17.97 -1.80
N PRO A 106 3.94 19.02 -0.99
CA PRO A 106 5.04 19.02 -0.03
C PRO A 106 5.01 17.81 0.89
N ALA A 107 6.20 17.33 1.26
CA ALA A 107 6.36 16.16 2.11
C ALA A 107 5.69 16.39 3.47
N ARG A 108 5.04 15.34 3.99
CA ARG A 108 4.25 15.43 5.21
C ARG A 108 4.15 14.07 5.89
N THR A 109 3.96 14.09 7.21
CA THR A 109 3.68 12.89 8.01
C THR A 109 2.44 13.11 8.85
N PHE A 110 1.61 12.07 8.97
CA PHE A 110 0.44 12.05 9.85
C PHE A 110 0.47 10.78 10.70
N THR A 111 0.10 10.88 11.97
CA THR A 111 0.00 9.74 12.87
C THR A 111 -1.38 9.72 13.49
N ASN A 112 -2.03 8.57 13.47
CA ASN A 112 -3.35 8.33 14.07
C ASN A 112 -3.44 6.88 14.58
N SER A 113 -4.62 6.47 15.05
CA SER A 113 -4.81 5.12 15.61
C SER A 113 -4.64 3.97 14.60
N PHE A 114 -4.61 4.27 13.30
CA PHE A 114 -4.37 3.28 12.24
C PHE A 114 -2.91 3.21 11.81
N GLY A 115 -2.03 4.04 12.37
CA GLY A 115 -0.60 4.03 12.08
C GLY A 115 -0.02 5.39 11.70
N THR A 116 1.20 5.34 11.18
CA THR A 116 1.96 6.49 10.69
C THR A 116 1.99 6.48 9.18
N TYR A 117 1.61 7.61 8.57
CA TYR A 117 1.52 7.81 7.14
C TYR A 117 2.55 8.86 6.73
N SER A 118 3.55 8.44 5.95
CA SER A 118 4.60 9.32 5.43
C SER A 118 4.43 9.56 3.94
N TYR A 119 4.54 10.82 3.53
CA TYR A 119 4.36 11.27 2.15
C TYR A 119 5.61 11.98 1.68
N ALA A 120 6.29 11.41 0.69
CA ALA A 120 7.41 12.07 0.04
C ALA A 120 6.96 12.84 -1.21
N THR A 121 7.64 13.94 -1.50
CA THR A 121 7.35 14.74 -2.70
C THR A 121 8.06 14.16 -3.91
N LEU A 122 7.29 13.88 -4.96
CA LEU A 122 7.82 13.59 -6.29
C LEU A 122 7.35 14.64 -7.29
N PRO A 123 8.18 14.97 -8.29
CA PRO A 123 7.77 15.83 -9.38
C PRO A 123 6.68 15.14 -10.22
N ARG A 124 5.78 15.94 -10.82
CA ARG A 124 4.55 15.43 -11.47
C ARG A 124 4.82 14.45 -12.59
N ASP A 125 5.89 14.66 -13.35
CA ASP A 125 6.34 13.79 -14.44
C ASP A 125 6.83 12.41 -13.96
N LEU A 126 7.13 12.27 -12.67
CA LEU A 126 7.50 11.00 -12.05
C LEU A 126 6.29 10.26 -11.44
N LEU A 127 5.08 10.83 -11.44
CA LEU A 127 3.87 10.20 -10.89
C LEU A 127 3.16 9.30 -11.92
N PHE A 128 3.77 8.17 -12.27
CA PHE A 128 3.22 7.16 -13.18
C PHE A 128 3.44 5.74 -12.65
N GLY A 129 3.00 4.71 -13.38
CA GLY A 129 3.36 3.32 -13.06
C GLY A 129 2.65 2.78 -11.83
N THR A 130 1.38 3.14 -11.65
CA THR A 130 0.53 2.73 -10.54
C THR A 130 -0.59 1.80 -11.01
N THR A 131 -1.05 0.92 -10.12
CA THR A 131 -2.28 0.14 -10.27
C THR A 131 -3.23 0.44 -9.10
N ILE A 132 -4.46 -0.04 -9.18
CA ILE A 132 -5.41 0.01 -8.06
C ILE A 132 -4.89 -0.96 -6.99
N PHE A 133 -4.86 -0.52 -5.72
CA PHE A 133 -4.53 -1.39 -4.60
C PHE A 133 -5.59 -2.48 -4.50
N PRO A 134 -5.25 -3.77 -4.66
CA PRO A 134 -6.25 -4.83 -4.71
C PRO A 134 -6.76 -5.24 -3.31
N GLY A 135 -6.25 -4.59 -2.25
CA GLY A 135 -6.49 -4.98 -0.86
C GLY A 135 -5.32 -5.79 -0.30
N ALA A 136 -5.21 -5.85 1.02
CA ALA A 136 -4.39 -6.84 1.68
C ALA A 136 -5.18 -8.15 1.73
N GLU A 137 -4.81 -9.11 0.90
CA GLU A 137 -4.92 -10.49 1.32
C GLU A 137 -3.92 -10.66 2.47
N ILE A 138 -4.47 -10.92 3.66
CA ILE A 138 -3.83 -11.48 4.87
C ILE A 138 -2.29 -11.33 4.83
N PHE A 139 -1.79 -10.14 5.20
CA PHE A 139 -0.34 -9.91 5.26
C PHE A 139 0.30 -10.46 6.55
N ASP A 140 -0.52 -10.85 7.52
CA ASP A 140 -0.16 -11.58 8.73
C ASP A 140 -1.20 -12.69 8.90
N GLY A 141 -0.80 -13.92 9.20
CA GLY A 141 -1.68 -15.06 9.52
C GLY A 141 -2.62 -14.87 10.72
N ALA A 142 -2.98 -13.62 11.07
CA ALA A 142 -4.10 -13.29 11.94
C ALA A 142 -5.40 -13.28 11.11
N THR A 143 -6.04 -14.44 11.15
CA THR A 143 -7.35 -14.81 10.63
C THR A 143 -8.43 -13.73 10.80
N CYS A 144 -8.99 -13.26 9.68
CA CYS A 144 -10.43 -13.03 9.56
C CYS A 144 -10.93 -13.99 8.49
N SER A 145 -11.18 -15.23 8.91
CA SER A 145 -11.92 -16.22 8.14
C SER A 145 -13.36 -15.74 7.98
N SER A 146 -13.66 -15.09 6.86
CA SER A 146 -14.94 -15.26 6.16
C SER A 146 -14.91 -14.49 4.84
N GLY A 147 -15.04 -15.22 3.73
CA GLY A 147 -15.49 -14.62 2.47
C GLY A 147 -14.68 -14.88 1.21
N VAL A 148 -13.76 -15.85 1.17
CA VAL A 148 -13.02 -16.19 -0.07
C VAL A 148 -13.85 -16.96 -1.12
N GLU A 149 -15.06 -17.42 -0.79
CA GLU A 149 -15.86 -18.24 -1.73
C GLU A 149 -16.61 -17.45 -2.83
N ALA A 150 -16.58 -16.12 -2.83
CA ALA A 150 -17.37 -15.31 -3.77
C ALA A 150 -16.61 -14.86 -5.05
N PHE A 151 -15.33 -15.20 -5.21
CA PHE A 151 -14.44 -14.51 -6.15
C PHE A 151 -14.20 -15.19 -7.52
N ALA A 152 -14.83 -16.33 -7.81
CA ALA A 152 -14.35 -17.22 -8.88
C ALA A 152 -15.03 -17.13 -10.27
N ASP A 153 -16.05 -16.30 -10.52
CA ASP A 153 -16.71 -16.32 -11.85
C ASP A 153 -17.35 -14.98 -12.28
N PRO A 154 -16.78 -14.26 -13.28
CA PRO A 154 -17.38 -13.05 -13.84
C PRO A 154 -18.70 -13.31 -14.59
N ALA A 155 -18.97 -14.53 -15.05
CA ALA A 155 -20.22 -14.88 -15.72
C ALA A 155 -21.40 -15.04 -14.73
N LYS A 156 -21.13 -15.51 -13.50
CA LYS A 156 -22.11 -15.51 -12.40
C LYS A 156 -22.45 -14.11 -11.89
N ALA A 157 -21.49 -13.17 -11.90
CA ALA A 157 -21.71 -11.79 -11.46
C ALA A 157 -22.68 -11.01 -12.37
N LEU A 158 -22.74 -11.37 -13.67
CA LEU A 158 -23.68 -10.75 -14.62
C LEU A 158 -25.11 -11.30 -14.48
N GLN A 159 -25.27 -12.54 -13.99
CA GLN A 159 -26.58 -13.16 -13.72
C GLN A 159 -27.15 -12.79 -12.34
N ALA A 160 -26.30 -12.38 -11.39
CA ALA A 160 -26.70 -11.86 -10.08
C ALA A 160 -27.19 -10.41 -10.20
N GLY A 161 -28.42 -10.24 -10.69
CA GLY A 161 -29.08 -8.94 -10.82
C GLY A 161 -28.91 -8.08 -9.56
N THR A 162 -28.32 -6.90 -9.73
CA THR A 162 -28.32 -5.76 -8.79
C THR A 162 -28.19 -6.13 -7.30
N ASP A 163 -27.25 -7.02 -6.95
CA ASP A 163 -27.03 -7.36 -5.54
C ASP A 163 -26.43 -6.15 -4.81
N LYS A 164 -27.02 -5.80 -3.66
CA LYS A 164 -26.55 -4.74 -2.77
C LYS A 164 -25.08 -4.95 -2.37
N ARG A 165 -24.62 -6.20 -2.31
CA ARG A 165 -23.20 -6.56 -2.08
C ARG A 165 -22.32 -6.15 -3.26
N PHE A 166 -22.73 -6.42 -4.49
CA PHE A 166 -21.99 -6.03 -5.69
C PHE A 166 -21.85 -4.50 -5.81
N LEU A 167 -22.91 -3.75 -5.52
CA LEU A 167 -22.87 -2.29 -5.47
C LEU A 167 -21.93 -1.78 -4.36
N GLN A 168 -21.95 -2.41 -3.19
CA GLN A 168 -21.04 -2.06 -2.09
C GLN A 168 -19.57 -2.33 -2.43
N ASP A 169 -19.28 -3.47 -3.04
CA ASP A 169 -17.94 -3.81 -3.51
C ASP A 169 -17.48 -2.87 -4.61
N SER A 170 -18.36 -2.47 -5.51
CA SER A 170 -18.05 -1.51 -6.57
C SER A 170 -17.72 -0.12 -6.00
N ILE A 171 -18.48 0.36 -5.02
CA ILE A 171 -18.21 1.64 -4.32
C ILE A 171 -16.89 1.56 -3.55
N ARG A 172 -16.62 0.44 -2.89
CA ARG A 172 -15.35 0.21 -2.19
C ARG A 172 -14.19 0.23 -3.16
N ARG A 173 -14.27 -0.51 -4.28
CA ARG A 173 -13.23 -0.56 -5.33
C ARG A 173 -12.95 0.81 -5.94
N ALA A 174 -13.99 1.61 -6.18
CA ALA A 174 -13.85 2.98 -6.67
C ALA A 174 -13.11 3.91 -5.67
N SER A 175 -13.03 3.53 -4.40
CA SER A 175 -12.41 4.29 -3.32
C SER A 175 -11.07 3.72 -2.85
N LEU A 176 -10.55 2.67 -3.51
CA LEU A 176 -9.27 2.07 -3.15
C LEU A 176 -8.11 2.99 -3.59
N PRO A 177 -7.07 3.12 -2.76
CA PRO A 177 -5.90 3.89 -3.13
C PRO A 177 -5.18 3.26 -4.31
N ARG A 178 -4.31 4.03 -4.96
CA ARG A 178 -3.36 3.48 -5.93
C ARG A 178 -2.12 2.98 -5.20
N ILE A 179 -1.48 1.97 -5.77
CA ILE A 179 -0.16 1.45 -5.36
C ILE A 179 0.79 1.46 -6.55
N ALA A 180 2.06 1.78 -6.30
CA ALA A 180 3.12 1.67 -7.29
C ALA A 180 3.35 0.21 -7.69
N LEU A 181 3.58 -0.03 -8.98
CA LEU A 181 4.16 -1.30 -9.45
C LEU A 181 5.53 -1.53 -8.78
N ALA A 182 5.97 -2.78 -8.65
CA ALA A 182 7.22 -3.13 -7.98
C ALA A 182 8.43 -2.35 -8.53
N GLU A 183 8.57 -2.28 -9.85
CA GLU A 183 9.64 -1.52 -10.52
C GLU A 183 9.55 -0.03 -10.18
N LYS A 184 8.33 0.50 -10.20
CA LYS A 184 8.07 1.91 -9.91
C LYS A 184 8.39 2.25 -8.45
N ALA A 185 8.02 1.38 -7.52
CA ALA A 185 8.28 1.54 -6.10
C ALA A 185 9.78 1.59 -5.81
N LEU A 186 10.59 0.79 -6.52
CA LEU A 186 12.05 0.86 -6.43
C LEU A 186 12.58 2.20 -6.96
N LEU A 187 12.10 2.66 -8.13
CA LEU A 187 12.52 3.97 -8.66
C LEU A 187 12.13 5.13 -7.74
N ASP A 188 10.94 5.08 -7.15
CA ASP A 188 10.49 6.05 -6.16
C ASP A 188 11.40 6.05 -4.94
N LEU A 189 11.71 4.87 -4.40
CA LEU A 189 12.64 4.75 -3.29
C LEU A 189 14.01 5.34 -3.64
N CYS A 190 14.53 5.02 -4.83
CA CYS A 190 15.82 5.54 -5.29
C CYS A 190 15.84 7.06 -5.41
N PHE A 191 14.74 7.65 -5.87
CA PHE A 191 14.58 9.10 -5.95
C PHE A 191 14.51 9.74 -4.55
N ILE A 192 13.69 9.18 -3.66
CA ILE A 192 13.43 9.72 -2.32
C ILE A 192 14.68 9.70 -1.44
N GLU A 193 15.39 8.57 -1.38
CA GLU A 193 16.60 8.47 -0.55
C GLU A 193 17.80 9.18 -1.18
N GLY A 194 17.73 9.54 -2.46
CA GLY A 194 18.82 10.18 -3.16
C GLY A 194 20.13 9.38 -3.14
N GLY A 195 21.26 10.07 -3.20
CA GLY A 195 22.60 9.45 -3.30
C GLY A 195 22.86 8.70 -4.61
N GLU A 196 23.98 7.98 -4.64
CA GLU A 196 24.31 7.03 -5.71
C GLU A 196 23.73 5.66 -5.39
N TRP A 197 23.25 4.96 -6.43
CA TRP A 197 22.64 3.64 -6.35
C TRP A 197 23.45 2.67 -7.18
N ASP A 198 24.46 2.09 -6.56
CA ASP A 198 25.31 1.06 -7.14
C ASP A 198 24.82 -0.35 -6.76
N THR A 199 25.51 -1.37 -7.26
CA THR A 199 25.18 -2.77 -6.97
C THR A 199 25.33 -3.11 -5.49
N ALA A 200 26.25 -2.47 -4.77
CA ALA A 200 26.53 -2.74 -3.36
C ALA A 200 25.38 -2.22 -2.47
N ARG A 201 24.96 -0.97 -2.68
CA ARG A 201 23.83 -0.38 -1.97
C ARG A 201 22.53 -1.11 -2.27
N LEU A 202 22.29 -1.48 -3.53
CA LEU A 202 21.12 -2.27 -3.92
C LEU A 202 21.14 -3.67 -3.29
N ALA A 203 22.31 -4.30 -3.15
CA ALA A 203 22.43 -5.57 -2.43
C ALA A 203 22.13 -5.40 -0.93
N GLY A 204 22.52 -4.28 -0.34
CA GLY A 204 22.26 -3.94 1.06
C GLY A 204 20.81 -3.59 1.40
N LEU A 205 19.93 -3.40 0.41
CA LEU A 205 18.49 -3.18 0.65
C LEU A 205 17.79 -4.41 1.22
N GLY A 206 18.39 -5.60 1.15
CA GLY A 206 17.73 -6.84 1.53
C GLY A 206 16.61 -7.22 0.55
N LEU A 207 16.75 -6.86 -0.72
CA LEU A 207 15.78 -7.24 -1.74
C LEU A 207 15.76 -8.77 -1.88
N ALA A 208 14.58 -9.37 -1.65
CA ALA A 208 14.36 -10.79 -1.85
C ALA A 208 14.72 -11.16 -3.30
N SER A 209 15.49 -12.23 -3.49
CA SER A 209 15.81 -12.71 -4.83
C SER A 209 14.52 -13.23 -5.47
N PRO A 210 14.17 -12.81 -6.70
CA PRO A 210 12.94 -13.29 -7.35
C PRO A 210 12.93 -14.79 -7.68
N PHE A 211 14.02 -15.52 -7.42
CA PHE A 211 14.32 -16.78 -8.08
C PHE A 211 14.57 -17.98 -7.16
N LYS A 212 14.51 -17.87 -5.83
CA LYS A 212 14.88 -19.03 -4.98
C LYS A 212 14.01 -19.33 -3.77
N ASP A 213 13.41 -18.35 -3.09
CA ASP A 213 12.89 -18.60 -1.73
C ASP A 213 11.44 -18.15 -1.51
N LEU A 214 10.68 -17.87 -2.57
CA LEU A 214 9.22 -17.69 -2.44
C LEU A 214 8.54 -19.00 -2.84
N GLU A 215 7.95 -19.66 -1.84
CA GLU A 215 6.90 -20.67 -2.05
C GLU A 215 6.02 -20.24 -3.23
N PRO A 216 5.70 -21.15 -4.17
CA PRO A 216 4.93 -20.80 -5.37
C PRO A 216 3.69 -20.05 -4.92
N ALA A 217 3.51 -18.83 -5.46
CA ALA A 217 2.39 -17.97 -5.12
C ALA A 217 1.11 -18.81 -5.17
N THR A 218 0.49 -19.04 -4.00
CA THR A 218 -0.84 -19.61 -3.97
C THR A 218 -1.72 -18.72 -4.86
N PRO A 219 -2.49 -19.30 -5.79
CA PRO A 219 -3.36 -18.52 -6.65
C PRO A 219 -4.26 -17.67 -5.77
N ILE A 220 -4.10 -16.35 -5.84
CA ILE A 220 -5.01 -15.38 -5.23
C ILE A 220 -6.37 -15.59 -5.91
N PRO A 221 -7.41 -16.08 -5.21
CA PRO A 221 -8.73 -16.22 -5.80
C PRO A 221 -9.37 -14.82 -5.92
N GLY A 222 -9.21 -14.20 -7.08
CA GLY A 222 -9.77 -12.91 -7.42
C GLY A 222 -9.88 -12.74 -8.94
N PRO A 223 -10.95 -12.14 -9.48
CA PRO A 223 -11.11 -12.00 -10.92
C PRO A 223 -10.18 -10.89 -11.41
N GLY A 224 -9.03 -11.32 -11.95
CA GLY A 224 -8.14 -10.48 -12.74
C GLY A 224 -6.98 -9.87 -11.96
N ILE A 225 -5.78 -10.29 -12.38
CA ILE A 225 -4.50 -9.56 -12.24
C ILE A 225 -3.77 -9.77 -10.91
N LEU A 226 -3.05 -10.90 -10.81
CA LEU A 226 -1.58 -11.01 -10.70
C LEU A 226 -1.19 -12.45 -10.34
N THR A 227 -1.41 -13.39 -11.26
CA THR A 227 -0.84 -14.74 -11.16
C THR A 227 0.63 -14.67 -11.59
N ALA A 228 1.53 -14.63 -10.61
CA ALA A 228 3.00 -14.68 -10.72
C ALA A 228 3.73 -13.43 -11.26
N ARG A 229 4.43 -12.72 -10.36
CA ARG A 229 5.91 -12.71 -10.25
C ARG A 229 6.34 -11.80 -9.08
N PRO A 230 6.87 -12.32 -7.97
CA PRO A 230 7.36 -11.53 -6.83
C PRO A 230 8.77 -10.97 -7.11
N GLY A 231 8.96 -10.41 -8.30
CA GLY A 231 10.24 -9.99 -8.85
C GLY A 231 10.15 -8.67 -9.59
N ILE A 232 11.22 -7.87 -9.53
CA ILE A 232 11.36 -6.67 -10.35
C ILE A 232 11.82 -7.10 -11.74
N ASP A 233 11.01 -6.83 -12.76
CA ASP A 233 11.39 -7.05 -14.15
C ASP A 233 12.43 -6.00 -14.60
N PRO A 234 13.66 -6.40 -14.97
CA PRO A 234 14.72 -5.46 -15.36
C PRO A 234 14.40 -4.65 -16.62
N GLU A 235 13.71 -5.23 -17.61
CA GLU A 235 13.36 -4.52 -18.85
C GLU A 235 12.31 -3.45 -18.56
N LYS A 236 11.27 -3.82 -17.80
CA LYS A 236 10.23 -2.89 -17.37
C LYS A 236 10.78 -1.80 -16.45
N LEU A 237 11.71 -2.14 -15.56
CA LEU A 237 12.42 -1.16 -14.71
C LEU A 237 13.22 -0.18 -15.58
N GLY A 238 13.95 -0.69 -16.57
CA GLY A 238 14.68 0.11 -17.55
C GLY A 238 13.77 1.10 -18.29
N ALA A 239 12.68 0.61 -18.87
CA ALA A 239 11.71 1.44 -19.59
C ALA A 239 11.08 2.53 -18.70
N MET A 240 10.74 2.22 -17.45
CA MET A 240 10.26 3.22 -16.49
C MET A 240 11.33 4.24 -16.12
N ALA A 241 12.58 3.81 -15.96
CA ALA A 241 13.70 4.71 -15.65
C ALA A 241 13.99 5.65 -16.83
N GLU A 242 13.95 5.16 -18.06
CA GLU A 242 14.10 5.98 -19.26
C GLU A 242 12.97 6.99 -19.40
N ARG A 243 11.72 6.55 -19.22
CA ARG A 243 10.54 7.43 -19.20
C ARG A 243 10.67 8.55 -18.17
N SER A 244 11.35 8.31 -17.05
CA SER A 244 11.56 9.33 -16.03
C SER A 244 12.44 10.51 -16.49
N GLY A 245 13.20 10.36 -17.59
CA GLY A 245 14.12 11.39 -18.10
C GLY A 245 15.27 11.72 -17.13
N ARG A 246 15.52 10.91 -16.09
CA ARG A 246 16.48 11.20 -15.02
C ARG A 246 17.70 10.27 -15.14
N PRO A 247 18.89 10.78 -15.52
CA PRO A 247 20.09 9.96 -15.68
C PRO A 247 20.48 9.17 -14.42
N ARG A 248 20.20 9.71 -13.22
CA ARG A 248 20.44 9.03 -11.95
C ARG A 248 19.57 7.78 -11.78
N LEU A 249 18.29 7.84 -12.16
CA LEU A 249 17.38 6.71 -12.08
C LEU A 249 17.70 5.66 -13.14
N ILE A 250 18.12 6.08 -14.33
CA ILE A 250 18.61 5.19 -15.38
C ILE A 250 19.86 4.43 -14.90
N ARG A 251 20.83 5.12 -14.26
CA ARG A 251 22.00 4.47 -13.66
C ARG A 251 21.59 3.47 -12.57
N ALA A 252 20.65 3.82 -11.69
CA ALA A 252 20.14 2.93 -10.66
C ALA A 252 19.49 1.66 -11.25
N ALA A 253 18.67 1.81 -12.30
CA ALA A 253 18.04 0.68 -13.00
C ALA A 253 19.07 -0.25 -13.66
N LYS A 254 20.12 0.31 -14.28
CA LYS A 254 21.24 -0.46 -14.83
C LYS A 254 22.02 -1.20 -13.74
N ALA A 255 22.29 -0.55 -12.60
CA ALA A 255 22.95 -1.18 -11.46
C ALA A 255 22.10 -2.35 -10.92
N PHE A 256 20.78 -2.18 -10.82
CA PHE A 256 19.87 -3.27 -10.43
C PHE A 256 19.92 -4.43 -11.43
N SER A 257 19.87 -4.13 -12.73
CA SER A 257 19.94 -5.16 -13.78
C SER A 257 21.25 -5.95 -13.73
N LYS A 258 22.38 -5.28 -13.49
CA LYS A 258 23.70 -5.93 -13.29
C LYS A 258 23.71 -6.82 -12.06
N LEU A 259 23.13 -6.36 -10.94
CA LEU A 259 23.00 -7.15 -9.71
C LEU A 259 22.14 -8.41 -9.94
N ALA A 260 21.01 -8.26 -10.64
CA ALA A 260 20.12 -9.36 -10.97
C ALA A 260 20.81 -10.41 -11.87
N ALA A 261 21.55 -9.96 -12.90
CA ALA A 261 22.32 -10.85 -13.77
C ALA A 261 23.46 -11.59 -13.03
N GLY A 262 24.18 -10.90 -12.14
CA GLY A 262 25.28 -11.49 -11.35
C GLY A 262 24.82 -12.49 -10.28
N ARG A 263 23.58 -12.38 -9.78
CA ARG A 263 22.96 -13.40 -8.92
C ARG A 263 22.59 -14.67 -9.69
N GLY A 264 22.25 -14.55 -10.98
CA GLY A 264 21.96 -15.69 -11.85
C GLY A 264 23.17 -16.57 -12.18
N SER A 265 24.37 -15.96 -12.26
CA SER A 265 25.62 -16.69 -12.60
C SER A 265 26.31 -17.38 -11.41
N ARG A 266 26.04 -16.96 -10.16
CA ARG A 266 26.54 -17.62 -8.93
C ARG A 266 25.62 -18.71 -8.39
N GLY A 267 24.66 -19.16 -9.19
CA GLY A 267 23.68 -20.20 -8.82
C GLY A 267 24.09 -21.65 -9.10
N ALA A 268 25.25 -21.90 -9.73
CA ALA A 268 25.66 -23.25 -10.12
C ALA A 268 26.83 -23.84 -9.32
N GLN A 269 27.67 -23.02 -8.67
CA GLN A 269 28.81 -23.51 -7.88
C GLN A 269 29.01 -22.57 -6.69
N ASP A 270 29.15 -23.17 -5.51
CA ASP A 270 29.67 -22.58 -4.27
C ASP A 270 28.73 -21.70 -3.44
N ALA A 271 27.90 -22.38 -2.63
CA ALA A 271 27.48 -21.89 -1.32
C ALA A 271 28.19 -22.70 -0.23
N GLU A 272 29.51 -22.54 -0.13
CA GLU A 272 30.23 -22.92 1.09
C GLU A 272 29.97 -21.82 2.13
N ALA A 273 29.21 -22.18 3.17
CA ALA A 273 28.90 -21.29 4.28
C ALA A 273 30.20 -20.84 4.97
N PRO A 274 30.34 -19.55 5.35
CA PRO A 274 31.50 -19.14 6.14
C PRO A 274 31.45 -19.84 7.50
N ARG A 275 32.40 -20.76 7.73
CA ARG A 275 32.67 -21.34 9.05
C ARG A 275 33.14 -20.22 9.98
N LEU A 276 32.24 -19.71 10.81
CA LEU A 276 32.58 -18.85 11.94
C LEU A 276 33.34 -19.69 12.98
N SER A 277 34.68 -19.63 12.94
CA SER A 277 35.53 -20.15 14.00
C SER A 277 35.55 -19.16 15.17
N TRP A 278 34.75 -19.41 16.20
CA TRP A 278 34.91 -18.75 17.49
C TRP A 278 36.00 -19.46 18.28
N ARG A 279 37.21 -18.90 18.34
CA ARG A 279 38.16 -19.21 19.42
C ARG A 279 37.69 -18.45 20.67
N ARG A 280 37.32 -19.18 21.72
CA ARG A 280 37.44 -18.67 23.08
C ARG A 280 38.87 -18.94 23.52
N GLU A 281 39.63 -17.87 23.68
CA GLU A 281 40.73 -17.85 24.63
C GLU A 281 40.13 -17.57 26.00
N GLU A 282 40.34 -18.49 26.92
CA GLU A 282 40.24 -18.28 28.36
C GLU A 282 41.57 -18.77 28.97
N PRO A 283 42.00 -18.20 30.11
CA PRO A 283 43.39 -17.83 30.40
C PRO A 283 44.37 -18.99 30.65
#